data_AF-A0A448WH54-F1
#
_entry.id   AF-A0A448WH54-F1
#
_cell.length_a   1.000
_cell.length_b   1.000
_cell.length_c   1.000
_cell.angle_alpha   90.00
_cell.angle_beta   90.00
_cell.angle_gamma   90.00
#
_symmetry.space_group_name_H-M   'P 1'
#
loop_
_entity.id
_entity.type
_entity.pdbx_description
1 polymer ?
#
loop_
_entity_poly.entity_id
_entity_poly.type
_entity_poly.pdbx_seq_one_letter_code
_entity_poly.pdbx_strand_id
1 'polypeptide(L)' 'MIVGGVACNLRLQEMMGIMAAERGARLYATDERFCIDNGAMIAHTGYKMFCSNLITSFDDAIVMQRFRTDDVEVTWRDD' A
#
# COMPACT_ATOMS: atom_id res chain seq x y z
N MET A 1 -2.88 0.37 9.03
CA MET A 1 -3.19 -0.74 8.10
C MET A 1 -2.09 -1.78 8.22
N ILE A 2 -2.41 -3.06 8.09
CA ILE A 2 -1.43 -4.14 7.92
C ILE A 2 -1.72 -4.85 6.59
N VAL A 3 -0.66 -5.15 5.83
CA VAL A 3 -0.74 -5.70 4.46
C VAL A 3 0.34 -6.76 4.25
N GLY A 4 0.26 -7.49 3.14
CA GLY A 4 1.15 -8.61 2.80
C GLY A 4 0.58 -9.95 3.28
N GLY A 5 1.07 -11.06 2.71
CA GLY A 5 0.53 -12.40 3.02
C GLY A 5 0.61 -12.77 4.50
N VAL A 6 1.61 -12.26 5.24
CA VAL A 6 1.73 -12.49 6.69
C VAL A 6 0.63 -11.78 7.48
N ALA A 7 0.08 -10.68 6.97
CA ALA A 7 -1.02 -9.95 7.63
C ALA A 7 -2.32 -10.75 7.71
N CYS A 8 -2.46 -11.85 6.96
CA CYS A 8 -3.59 -12.78 7.06
C CYS A 8 -3.57 -13.62 8.35
N ASN A 9 -2.50 -13.58 9.14
CA ASN A 9 -2.42 -14.32 10.40
C ASN A 9 -3.34 -13.69 11.47
N LEU A 10 -4.38 -14.42 11.89
CA LEU A 10 -5.36 -13.94 12.86
C LEU A 10 -4.76 -13.56 14.22
N ARG A 11 -3.72 -14.28 14.67
CA ARG A 11 -3.05 -13.95 15.94
C ARG A 11 -2.27 -12.63 15.83
N LEU A 12 -1.63 -12.37 14.69
CA LEU A 12 -0.98 -11.09 14.42
C LEU A 12 -2.01 -9.95 14.39
N GLN A 13 -3.16 -10.16 13.73
CA GLN A 13 -4.24 -9.15 13.69
C GLN A 13 -4.75 -8.81 15.10
N GLU A 14 -4.94 -9.81 15.95
CA GLU A 14 -5.35 -9.62 17.34
C GLU A 14 -4.34 -8.79 18.14
N MET A 15 -3.05 -9.15 18.06
CA MET A 15 -1.96 -8.42 18.74
C MET A 15 -1.89 -6.95 18.28
N MET A 16 -2.00 -6.73 16.98
CA MET A 16 -2.02 -5.38 16.40
C MET A 16 -3.28 -4.60 16.80
N GLY A 17 -4.41 -5.30 16.96
CA GLY A 17 -5.68 -4.71 17.38
C GLY A 17 -5.62 -4.17 18.81
N ILE A 18 -5.05 -4.94 19.73
CA ILE A 18 -4.81 -4.51 21.12
C ILE A 18 -3.91 -3.25 21.12
N MET A 19 -2.77 -3.32 20.43
CA MET A 19 -1.81 -2.22 20.34
C MET A 19 -2.43 -0.93 19.78
N ALA A 20 -3.26 -1.04 18.74
CA ALA A 20 -3.95 0.10 18.14
C ALA A 20 -5.01 0.69 19.08
N ALA A 21 -5.82 -0.14 19.74
CA ALA A 21 -6.86 0.28 20.66
C ALA A 21 -6.29 1.05 21.86
N GLU A 22 -5.18 0.59 22.44
CA GLU A 22 -4.46 1.28 23.53
C GLU A 22 -3.99 2.69 23.14
N ARG A 23 -3.80 2.96 21.86
CA ARG A 23 -3.32 4.24 21.31
C ARG A 23 -4.44 5.08 20.69
N GLY A 24 -5.70 4.67 20.85
CA GLY A 24 -6.85 5.35 20.22
C GLY A 24 -6.86 5.26 18.69
N ALA A 25 -6.09 4.33 18.11
CA ALA A 25 -6.02 4.10 16.67
C ALA A 25 -6.96 2.95 16.23
N ARG A 26 -7.26 2.89 14.94
CA ARG A 26 -8.04 1.81 14.33
C ARG A 26 -7.12 0.88 13.52
N LEU A 27 -7.20 -0.42 13.80
CA LEU A 27 -6.58 -1.41 12.93
C LEU A 27 -7.45 -1.63 11.70
N TYR A 28 -6.82 -1.52 10.53
CA TYR A 28 -7.40 -1.95 9.26
C TYR A 28 -6.62 -3.18 8.80
N ALA A 29 -7.23 -4.35 8.95
CA ALA A 29 -6.78 -5.60 8.34
C ALA A 29 -7.62 -5.81 7.08
N THR A 30 -6.97 -5.69 5.91
CA THR A 30 -7.66 -5.81 4.62
C THR A 30 -8.02 -7.28 4.36
N ASP A 31 -9.07 -7.53 3.59
CA ASP A 31 -9.44 -8.86 3.10
C ASP A 31 -8.22 -9.57 2.48
N GLU A 32 -8.08 -10.87 2.74
CA GLU A 32 -6.95 -11.69 2.29
C GLU A 32 -6.69 -11.58 0.77
N ARG A 33 -7.75 -11.38 -0.02
CA ARG A 33 -7.69 -11.25 -1.49
C ARG A 33 -6.94 -10.01 -1.95
N PHE A 34 -6.88 -8.98 -1.11
CA PHE A 34 -6.14 -7.75 -1.37
C PHE A 34 -4.83 -7.66 -0.57
N CYS A 35 -4.59 -8.58 0.36
CA CYS A 35 -3.34 -8.66 1.12
C CYS A 35 -2.22 -9.38 0.36
N ILE A 36 -2.56 -10.21 -0.63
CA ILE A 36 -1.59 -10.87 -1.51
C ILE A 36 -1.23 -9.99 -2.71
N ASP A 37 -0.11 -10.28 -3.37
CA ASP A 37 0.30 -9.57 -4.59
C ASP A 37 -0.78 -9.70 -5.67
N ASN A 38 -1.32 -8.57 -6.09
CA ASN A 38 -2.42 -8.51 -7.07
C ASN A 38 -2.26 -7.32 -8.03
N GLY A 39 -2.87 -7.42 -9.22
CA GLY A 39 -2.82 -6.32 -10.19
C GLY A 39 -3.66 -5.10 -9.78
N ALA A 40 -4.64 -5.27 -8.89
CA ALA A 40 -5.56 -4.20 -8.50
C ALA A 40 -4.86 -3.11 -7.66
N MET A 41 -3.92 -3.47 -6.78
CA MET A 41 -3.12 -2.48 -6.04
C MET A 41 -2.24 -1.63 -6.96
N ILE A 42 -1.70 -2.23 -8.03
CA ILE A 42 -0.90 -1.53 -9.04
C ILE A 42 -1.79 -0.58 -9.84
N ALA A 43 -2.93 -1.07 -10.34
CA ALA A 43 -3.89 -0.27 -11.10
C ALA A 43 -4.46 0.90 -10.29
N HIS A 44 -4.80 0.68 -9.02
CA HIS A 44 -5.32 1.74 -8.14
C HIS A 44 -4.29 2.83 -7.88
N THR A 45 -3.03 2.44 -7.61
CA THR A 45 -1.94 3.39 -7.39
C THR A 45 -1.63 4.18 -8.67
N GLY A 46 -1.55 3.50 -9.82
CA GLY A 46 -1.34 4.14 -11.12
C GLY A 46 -2.46 5.13 -11.48
N TYR A 47 -3.72 4.79 -11.18
CA TYR A 47 -4.85 5.70 -11.35
C TYR A 47 -4.71 6.96 -10.47
N LYS A 48 -4.30 6.80 -9.20
CA LYS A 48 -4.06 7.94 -8.30
C LYS A 48 -2.92 8.83 -8.80
N MET A 49 -1.80 8.24 -9.20
CA MET A 49 -0.65 8.94 -9.80
C MET A 49 -1.08 9.74 -11.04
N PHE A 50 -1.84 9.12 -11.94
CA PHE A 50 -2.36 9.76 -13.14
C PHE A 50 -3.29 10.95 -12.81
N CYS A 51 -4.19 10.79 -11.84
CA CYS A 51 -5.08 11.86 -11.39
C CYS A 51 -4.33 13.04 -10.75
N SER A 52 -3.14 12.80 -10.18
CA SER A 52 -2.23 13.83 -9.68
C SER A 52 -1.24 14.35 -10.72
N ASN A 53 -1.50 14.14 -12.02
CA ASN A 53 -0.66 14.55 -13.15
C ASN A 53 0.76 13.96 -13.16
N LEU A 54 0.99 12.83 -12.50
CA LEU A 54 2.24 12.09 -12.60
C LEU A 54 2.15 11.12 -13.79
N ILE A 55 2.86 11.45 -14.87
CA ILE A 55 2.86 10.68 -16.13
C ILE A 55 4.30 10.25 -16.44
N THR A 56 4.50 8.95 -16.65
CA THR A 56 5.79 8.37 -17.04
C THR A 56 5.87 8.24 -18.56
N SER A 57 6.92 8.79 -19.17
CA SER A 57 7.25 8.55 -20.59
C SER A 57 7.60 7.08 -20.82
N PHE A 58 7.43 6.61 -22.05
CA PHE A 58 7.81 5.24 -22.39
C PHE A 58 9.31 4.97 -22.18
N ASP A 59 10.18 5.92 -22.50
CA ASP A 59 11.63 5.78 -22.34
C ASP A 59 12.06 5.68 -20.86
N ASP A 60 11.25 6.22 -19.94
CA ASP A 60 11.48 6.16 -18.50
C ASP A 60 10.80 4.95 -17.84
N ALA A 61 9.96 4.20 -18.57
CA ALA A 61 9.22 3.04 -18.08
C ALA A 61 10.11 1.79 -17.98
N ILE A 62 11.25 1.92 -17.30
CA ILE A 62 12.25 0.87 -17.10
C ILE A 62 11.98 0.06 -15.83
N VAL A 63 12.44 -1.19 -15.82
CA VAL A 63 12.37 -2.04 -14.63
C VAL A 63 13.45 -1.63 -13.62
N MET A 64 13.03 -1.26 -12.41
CA MET A 64 13.93 -0.98 -11.29
C MET A 64 13.84 -2.11 -10.25
N GLN A 65 14.78 -3.05 -10.27
CA GLN A 65 14.77 -4.22 -9.35
C GLN A 65 14.94 -3.83 -7.87
N ARG A 66 15.53 -2.67 -7.58
CA ARG A 66 15.79 -2.16 -6.23
C ARG A 66 15.04 -0.83 -5.99
N PHE A 67 13.81 -0.76 -6.46
CA PHE A 67 13.00 0.45 -6.31
C PHE A 67 12.68 0.69 -4.83
N ARG A 68 13.07 1.84 -4.29
CA ARG A 68 12.83 2.16 -2.88
C ARG A 68 11.47 2.79 -2.70
N THR A 69 10.89 2.59 -1.53
CA THR A 69 9.58 3.16 -1.17
C THR A 69 9.59 4.67 -1.01
N ASP A 70 10.76 5.27 -0.79
CA ASP A 70 10.95 6.72 -0.64
C ASP A 70 11.44 7.41 -1.93
N ASP A 71 11.65 6.67 -3.02
CA ASP A 71 12.05 7.23 -4.33
C ASP A 71 10.88 7.92 -5.06
N VAL A 72 9.64 7.68 -4.64
CA VAL A 72 8.43 8.23 -5.27
C VAL A 72 7.82 9.32 -4.41
N GLU A 73 7.73 10.53 -4.96
CA GLU A 73 6.97 11.62 -4.36
C GLU A 73 5.46 11.32 -4.46
N VAL A 74 4.76 11.34 -3.32
CA VAL A 74 3.33 11.05 -3.25
C VAL A 74 2.55 12.35 -3.33
N THR A 75 2.06 12.69 -4.53
CA THR A 75 1.37 13.96 -4.83
C THR A 75 -0.17 13.88 -4.78
N TRP A 76 -0.73 12.71 -4.45
CA TRP A 76 -2.18 12.43 -4.46
C TRP A 76 -2.77 12.26 -3.05
N ARG A 77 -2.10 12.78 -2.04
CA ARG A 77 -2.52 12.77 -0.63
C ARG A 77 -2.67 14.20 -0.12
N ASP A 78 -3.74 14.45 0.63
CA ASP A 78 -4.11 15.78 1.15
C ASP A 78 -3.86 15.93 2.66
N ASP A 79 -3.15 14.96 3.28
CA ASP A 79 -2.90 14.90 4.73
C ASP A 79 -1.57 15.53 5.17
#